data_AF-A0A0D8XLT0-F1
#
_entry.id   AF-A0A0D8XLT0-F1
#
_cell.length_a   1.000
_cell.length_b   1.000
_cell.length_c   1.000
_cell.angle_alpha   90.00
_cell.angle_beta   90.00
_cell.angle_gamma   90.00
#
_symmetry.space_group_name_H-M   'P 1'
#
loop_
_entity.id
_entity.type
_entity.pdbx_description
1 polymer ?
#
loop_
_entity_poly.entity_id
_entity_poly.type
_entity_poly.pdbx_seq_one_letter_code
_entity_poly.pdbx_strand_id
1 'polypeptide(L)'
;MFRGTVRYCSLNVHQYKEQGRHDDLYGALFSMIECLTASLPWKGMVRKEAGKVKENTTDAALCKGCPPSFLEIAKTLRKLTYQDVPPYKTFMEKLKHDLPAKLKMYVECVIMYISF
;
A
#
# COMPACT_ATOMS: atom_id res chain seq x y z
N MET A 1 14.93 0.88 -15.62
CA MET A 1 14.89 2.25 -15.03
C MET A 1 13.87 2.25 -13.91
N PHE A 2 14.24 2.64 -12.68
CA PHE A 2 13.28 2.79 -11.58
C PHE A 2 12.57 4.14 -11.73
N ARG A 3 11.24 4.14 -11.85
CA ARG A 3 10.40 5.35 -11.87
C ARG A 3 9.40 5.22 -10.73
N GLY A 4 9.69 5.83 -9.59
CA GLY A 4 8.81 5.80 -8.42
C GLY A 4 9.46 6.39 -7.18
N THR A 5 8.67 6.63 -6.13
CA THR A 5 9.19 7.07 -4.83
C THR A 5 9.55 5.86 -3.99
N VAL A 6 10.83 5.71 -3.61
CA VAL A 6 11.35 4.57 -2.81
C VAL A 6 10.48 4.26 -1.58
N ARG A 7 9.92 5.30 -0.97
CA ARG A 7 9.04 5.21 0.19
C ARG A 7 7.74 4.45 -0.10
N TYR A 8 7.09 4.71 -1.24
CA TYR A 8 5.75 4.21 -1.54
C TYR A 8 5.72 3.10 -2.60
N CYS A 9 6.83 2.80 -3.28
CA CYS A 9 6.85 1.70 -4.24
C CYS A 9 6.70 0.33 -3.54
N SER A 10 6.03 -0.62 -4.18
CA SER A 10 5.90 -1.98 -3.65
C SER A 10 7.25 -2.73 -3.64
N LEU A 11 7.27 -3.93 -3.06
CA LEU A 11 8.44 -4.82 -3.12
C LEU A 11 8.73 -5.31 -4.55
N ASN A 12 7.71 -5.44 -5.41
CA ASN A 12 7.88 -5.85 -6.81
C ASN A 12 8.74 -4.84 -7.58
N VAL A 13 8.56 -3.54 -7.32
CA VAL A 13 9.36 -2.47 -7.94
C VAL A 13 10.82 -2.51 -7.47
N HIS A 14 11.06 -2.93 -6.22
CA HIS A 14 12.43 -3.17 -5.72
C HIS A 14 13.08 -4.37 -6.40
N GLN A 15 12.29 -5.40 -6.73
CA GLN A 15 12.71 -6.63 -7.38
C GLN A 15 12.72 -6.54 -8.93
N TYR A 16 12.46 -5.37 -9.51
CA TYR A 16 12.39 -5.15 -10.96
C TYR A 16 11.36 -6.03 -11.69
N LYS A 17 10.29 -6.42 -10.98
CA LYS A 17 9.17 -7.13 -11.56
C LYS A 17 8.26 -6.17 -12.34
N GLU A 18 7.45 -6.74 -13.23
CA GLU A 18 6.40 -6.00 -13.94
C GLU A 18 5.40 -5.42 -12.94
N GLN A 19 5.06 -4.15 -13.11
CA GLN A 19 4.21 -3.39 -12.20
C GLN A 19 2.75 -3.53 -12.59
N GLY A 20 1.91 -3.92 -11.66
CA GLY A 20 0.46 -4.05 -11.86
C GLY A 20 -0.35 -3.13 -10.96
N ARG A 21 -1.67 -3.24 -11.07
CA ARG A 21 -2.63 -2.42 -10.31
C ARG A 21 -2.49 -2.58 -8.80
N HIS A 22 -2.05 -3.75 -8.34
CA HIS A 22 -1.77 -4.02 -6.92
C HIS A 22 -0.57 -3.22 -6.40
N ASP A 23 0.39 -2.85 -7.25
CA ASP A 23 1.55 -2.07 -6.85
C ASP A 23 1.17 -0.60 -6.57
N ASP A 24 0.23 -0.04 -7.34
CA ASP A 24 -0.36 1.27 -7.07
C ASP A 24 -1.16 1.27 -5.75
N LEU A 25 -1.90 0.18 -5.48
CA LEU A 25 -2.62 0.00 -4.21
C LEU A 25 -1.67 -0.12 -3.01
N TYR A 26 -0.50 -0.73 -3.17
CA TYR A 26 0.55 -0.70 -2.13
C TYR A 26 1.02 0.73 -1.85
N GLY A 27 1.21 1.54 -2.90
CA GLY A 27 1.57 2.95 -2.74
C GLY A 27 0.53 3.75 -1.98
N ALA A 28 -0.75 3.55 -2.29
CA ALA A 28 -1.87 4.13 -1.56
C ALA A 28 -1.89 3.67 -0.10
N LEU A 29 -1.72 2.36 0.15
CA LEU A 29 -1.69 1.78 1.50
C LEU A 29 -0.56 2.37 2.34
N PHE A 30 0.67 2.41 1.82
CA PHE A 30 1.81 2.99 2.54
C PHE A 30 1.62 4.49 2.83
N SER A 31 1.02 5.23 1.90
CA SER A 31 0.72 6.65 2.09
C SER A 31 -0.28 6.86 3.22
N MET A 32 -1.36 6.07 3.25
CA MET A 32 -2.35 6.11 4.32
C MET A 32 -1.78 5.69 5.68
N ILE A 33 -0.95 4.64 5.72
CA ILE A 33 -0.26 4.22 6.95
C ILE A 33 0.61 5.36 7.47
N GLU A 34 1.44 5.97 6.62
CA GLU A 34 2.29 7.10 7.05
C GLU A 34 1.44 8.28 7.55
N CYS A 35 0.28 8.55 6.95
CA CYS A 35 -0.64 9.57 7.45
C CYS A 35 -1.21 9.26 8.85
N LEU A 36 -1.46 7.99 9.16
CA LEU A 36 -2.04 7.56 10.44
C LEU A 36 -0.99 7.40 11.56
N THR A 37 0.20 6.90 11.22
CA THR A 37 1.26 6.55 12.19
C THR A 37 2.43 7.54 12.18
N ALA A 38 2.40 8.55 11.31
CA ALA A 38 3.43 9.57 11.06
C ALA A 38 4.77 9.04 10.50
N SER A 39 4.93 7.73 10.33
CA SER A 39 6.19 7.16 9.85
C SER A 39 6.03 5.79 9.17
N LEU A 40 7.03 5.43 8.36
CA LEU A 40 7.21 4.09 7.82
C LEU A 40 8.56 3.54 8.29
N PRO A 41 8.70 2.22 8.51
CA PRO A 41 9.94 1.62 8.99
C PRO A 41 11.17 1.91 8.12
N TRP A 42 10.96 2.13 6.83
CA TRP A 42 12.00 2.41 5.83
C TRP A 42 12.14 3.90 5.46
N LYS A 43 11.60 4.81 6.28
CA LYS A 43 11.69 6.25 6.03
C LYS A 43 13.15 6.72 6.08
N GLY A 44 13.58 7.47 5.06
CA GLY A 44 14.94 8.01 4.97
C GLY A 44 16.00 7.02 4.46
N MET A 45 15.63 5.77 4.19
CA MET A 45 16.56 4.76 3.70
C MET A 45 16.73 4.84 2.18
N VAL A 46 17.92 4.46 1.70
CA VAL A 46 18.19 4.32 0.27
C VAL A 46 17.48 3.08 -0.30
N ARG A 47 17.29 3.03 -1.63
CA ARG A 47 16.47 2.00 -2.31
C ARG A 47 16.78 0.57 -1.86
N LYS A 48 18.05 0.19 -1.83
CA LYS A 48 18.49 -1.18 -1.49
C LYS A 48 18.14 -1.54 -0.04
N GLU A 49 18.30 -0.61 0.89
CA GLU A 49 17.98 -0.81 2.31
C GLU A 49 16.48 -0.84 2.53
N ALA A 50 15.74 0.10 1.93
CA ALA A 50 14.29 0.16 1.99
C ALA A 50 13.66 -1.14 1.46
N GLY A 51 14.18 -1.71 0.38
CA GLY A 51 13.72 -3.01 -0.16
C GLY A 51 13.87 -4.14 0.86
N LYS A 52 15.04 -4.26 1.51
CA LYS A 52 15.29 -5.27 2.55
C LYS A 52 14.38 -5.12 3.77
N VAL A 53 14.16 -3.88 4.22
CA VAL A 53 13.26 -3.65 5.37
C VAL A 53 11.81 -3.97 4.99
N LYS A 54 11.36 -3.60 3.79
CA LYS A 54 10.02 -3.97 3.29
C LYS A 54 9.82 -5.49 3.23
N GLU A 55 10.81 -6.23 2.77
CA GLU A 55 10.76 -7.69 2.69
C GLU A 55 10.66 -8.35 4.07
N ASN A 56 11.37 -7.81 5.06
CA ASN A 56 11.37 -8.35 6.42
C ASN A 56 10.22 -7.82 7.30
N THR A 57 9.47 -6.82 6.85
CA THR A 57 8.36 -6.26 7.61
C THR A 57 7.10 -7.10 7.37
N THR A 58 6.56 -7.71 8.42
CA THR A 58 5.28 -8.44 8.35
C THR A 58 4.10 -7.48 8.18
N ASP A 59 2.99 -7.93 7.58
CA ASP A 59 1.80 -7.07 7.43
C ASP A 59 1.27 -6.61 8.79
N ALA A 60 1.37 -7.48 9.81
CA ALA A 60 0.95 -7.15 11.18
C ALA A 60 1.83 -6.04 11.80
N ALA A 61 3.14 -6.09 11.58
CA ALA A 61 4.05 -5.04 12.04
C ALA A 61 3.83 -3.73 11.28
N LEU A 62 3.63 -3.81 9.97
CA LEU A 62 3.37 -2.66 9.10
C LEU A 62 2.07 -1.93 9.49
N CYS A 63 1.00 -2.69 9.77
CA CYS A 63 -0.31 -2.13 10.10
C CYS A 63 -0.49 -1.88 11.61
N LYS A 64 0.58 -1.89 12.41
CA LYS A 64 0.50 -1.59 13.84
C LYS A 64 0.04 -0.13 14.05
N GLY A 65 -1.06 0.05 14.77
CA GLY A 65 -1.68 1.37 14.98
C GLY A 65 -2.63 1.80 13.86
N CYS A 66 -2.92 0.93 12.89
CA CYS A 66 -3.94 1.15 11.87
C CYS A 66 -5.21 0.32 12.18
N PRO A 67 -6.37 0.70 11.59
CA PRO A 67 -7.58 -0.10 11.69
C PRO A 67 -7.42 -1.53 11.12
N PRO A 68 -8.22 -2.51 11.58
CA PRO A 68 -8.12 -3.91 11.14
C PRO A 68 -8.22 -4.11 9.63
N SER A 69 -8.98 -3.26 8.92
CA SER A 69 -9.10 -3.31 7.45
C SER A 69 -7.76 -3.22 6.73
N PHE A 70 -6.78 -2.49 7.26
CA PHE A 70 -5.46 -2.33 6.64
C PHE A 70 -4.72 -3.66 6.55
N LEU A 71 -4.79 -4.47 7.62
CA LEU A 71 -4.15 -5.78 7.66
C LEU A 71 -4.80 -6.75 6.67
N GLU A 72 -6.13 -6.72 6.56
CA GLU A 72 -6.86 -7.53 5.58
C GLU A 72 -6.52 -7.14 4.14
N ILE A 73 -6.45 -5.83 3.86
CA ILE A 73 -6.05 -5.31 2.55
C ILE A 73 -4.62 -5.73 2.22
N ALA A 74 -3.66 -5.54 3.15
CA ALA A 74 -2.26 -5.94 2.95
C ALA A 74 -2.13 -7.44 2.64
N LYS A 75 -2.83 -8.30 3.40
CA LYS A 75 -2.86 -9.75 3.16
C LYS A 75 -3.45 -10.11 1.80
N THR A 76 -4.46 -9.36 1.34
CA THR A 76 -5.07 -9.57 0.02
C THR A 76 -4.09 -9.14 -1.08
N LEU A 77 -3.51 -7.93 -0.98
CA LEU A 77 -2.54 -7.41 -1.95
C LEU A 77 -1.31 -8.31 -2.09
N ARG A 78 -0.84 -8.95 -1.01
CA ARG A 78 0.29 -9.90 -1.06
C ARG A 78 0.04 -11.11 -1.96
N LYS A 79 -1.22 -11.50 -2.15
CA LYS A 79 -1.60 -12.64 -2.99
C LYS A 79 -1.80 -12.27 -4.46
N LEU A 80 -1.90 -10.98 -4.77
CA LEU A 80 -2.15 -10.51 -6.12
C LEU A 80 -0.87 -10.51 -6.96
N THR A 81 -1.05 -10.79 -8.24
CA THR A 81 -0.04 -10.74 -9.28
C THR A 81 -0.38 -9.62 -10.28
N TYR A 82 0.53 -9.38 -11.23
CA TYR A 82 0.37 -8.37 -12.27
C TYR A 82 -0.97 -8.45 -13.03
N GLN A 83 -1.46 -9.66 -13.30
CA GLN A 83 -2.66 -9.88 -14.11
C GLN A 83 -3.96 -9.74 -13.31
N ASP A 84 -3.88 -9.81 -11.98
CA ASP A 84 -5.07 -9.88 -11.15
C ASP A 84 -5.81 -8.54 -11.09
N VAL A 85 -7.13 -8.62 -10.96
CA VAL A 85 -8.00 -7.47 -10.68
C VAL A 85 -8.18 -7.40 -9.16
N PRO A 86 -7.67 -6.36 -8.48
CA PRO A 86 -7.94 -6.16 -7.06
C PRO A 86 -9.44 -6.01 -6.76
N PRO A 87 -9.93 -6.46 -5.58
CA PRO A 87 -11.33 -6.28 -5.17
C PRO A 87 -11.59 -4.84 -4.69
N TYR A 88 -11.51 -3.87 -5.60
CA TYR A 88 -11.57 -2.43 -5.32
C TYR A 88 -12.78 -2.00 -4.48
N LYS A 89 -13.97 -2.53 -4.82
CA LYS A 89 -15.22 -2.21 -4.11
C LYS A 89 -15.14 -2.58 -2.63
N THR A 90 -14.65 -3.78 -2.34
CA THR A 90 -14.48 -4.26 -0.96
C THR A 90 -13.45 -3.44 -0.20
N PHE A 91 -12.34 -3.05 -0.84
CA PHE A 91 -11.35 -2.18 -0.21
C PHE A 91 -11.93 -0.79 0.11
N MET A 92 -12.69 -0.19 -0.82
CA MET A 92 -13.37 1.09 -0.58
C MET A 92 -14.33 1.02 0.60
N GLU A 93 -15.20 0.01 0.65
CA GLU A 93 -16.19 -0.14 1.72
C GLU A 93 -15.51 -0.26 3.10
N LYS A 94 -14.47 -1.09 3.20
CA LYS A 94 -13.70 -1.27 4.45
C LYS A 94 -13.00 0.01 4.88
N LEU A 95 -12.31 0.69 3.97
CA LEU A 95 -11.60 1.93 4.27
C LEU A 95 -12.56 3.08 4.61
N LYS A 96 -13.71 3.17 3.95
CA LYS A 96 -14.76 4.17 4.26
C LYS A 96 -15.37 3.95 5.63
N HIS A 97 -15.45 2.72 6.10
CA HIS A 97 -15.94 2.42 7.44
C HIS A 97 -14.93 2.90 8.51
N ASP A 98 -13.64 2.61 8.30
CA ASP A 98 -12.63 2.75 9.35
C ASP A 98 -11.92 4.12 9.39
N LEU A 99 -11.92 4.88 8.29
CA LEU A 99 -11.12 6.11 8.17
C LEU A 99 -11.89 7.40 8.54
N PRO A 100 -11.19 8.44 9.02
CA PRO A 100 -11.80 9.76 9.21
C PRO A 100 -12.14 10.42 7.85
N ALA A 101 -13.09 11.34 7.85
CA ALA A 101 -13.65 11.96 6.63
C ALA A 101 -12.59 12.49 5.64
N LYS A 102 -11.51 13.12 6.15
CA LYS A 102 -10.41 13.64 5.33
C LYS A 102 -9.72 12.55 4.49
N LEU A 103 -9.57 11.33 5.04
CA LEU A 103 -8.96 10.20 4.35
C LEU A 103 -9.95 9.45 3.45
N LYS A 104 -11.27 9.52 3.74
CA LYS A 104 -12.30 8.91 2.87
C LYS A 104 -12.28 9.53 1.46
N MET A 105 -12.17 10.86 1.38
CA MET A 105 -12.08 11.57 0.09
C MET A 105 -10.83 11.15 -0.71
N TYR A 106 -9.69 10.96 -0.04
CA TYR A 106 -8.47 10.45 -0.67
C TYR A 106 -8.67 9.04 -1.23
N VAL A 107 -9.28 8.13 -0.46
CA VAL A 107 -9.57 6.76 -0.88
C VAL A 107 -10.48 6.71 -2.10
N GLU A 108 -11.52 7.55 -2.14
CA GLU A 108 -12.44 7.61 -3.28
C GLU A 108 -11.72 8.01 -4.57
N CYS A 109 -10.90 9.07 -4.54
CA CYS A 109 -10.16 9.51 -5.72
C CYS A 109 -9.14 8.45 -6.19
N VAL A 110 -8.38 7.87 -5.25
CA VAL A 110 -7.27 6.96 -5.58
C VAL A 110 -7.78 5.61 -6.06
N ILE A 111 -8.74 4.99 -5.35
CA ILE A 111 -9.25 3.68 -5.77
C ILE A 111 -10.04 3.79 -7.08
N MET A 112 -10.78 4.89 -7.29
CA MET A 112 -11.45 5.14 -8.56
C MET A 112 -10.44 5.24 -9.71
N TYR A 113 -9.35 6.00 -9.55
CA TYR A 113 -8.32 6.12 -10.59
C TYR A 113 -7.62 4.81 -10.93
N ILE A 114 -7.31 3.96 -9.93
CA ILE A 114 -6.62 2.67 -10.15
C ILE A 114 -7.57 1.59 -10.71
N SER A 115 -8.88 1.81 -10.65
CA SER A 115 -9.89 0.86 -11.14
C SER A 115 -10.22 0.99 -12.63
N PHE A 116 -9.82 2.10 -13.27
CA PHE A 116 -9.92 2.33 -14.71
C PHE A 116 -8.63 1.91 -15.44
#